data_AF-A0A538RF07-F1
#
_entry.id   AF-A0A538RF07-F1
#
_cell.length_a   1.000
_cell.length_b   1.000
_cell.length_c   1.000
_cell.angle_alpha   90.00
_cell.angle_beta   90.00
_cell.angle_gamma   90.00
#
_symmetry.space_group_name_H-M   'P 1'
#
loop_
_entity.id
_entity.type
_entity.pdbx_description
1 polymer ?
#
loop_
_entity_poly.entity_id
_entity_poly.type
_entity_poly.pdbx_seq_one_letter_code
_entity_poly.pdbx_strand_id
1 'polypeptide(L)'
;MSDDTIAAIATATGVGGVGIVRLSGPRAIAIAAEALGVPAEALDRRVRVGWAHDHAGRQLDQVLAFAMRAPASFTGEDVAELHGHGGAHNLERLLAAVIDRGARVAEPGEFTRRAVASGKLDLIRAEALLEVIHAGSERAWRLAQANLGGRLGEEVAALEHRALARSTASSPTSRRRVRGWPTASGMVGR
;
A
#
# COMPACT_ATOMS: atom_id res chain seq x y z
N MET A 1 11.80 -5.74 -0.42
CA MET A 1 11.20 -4.45 -0.01
C MET A 1 12.28 -3.39 -0.13
N SER A 2 11.92 -2.17 -0.52
CA SER A 2 12.90 -1.09 -0.65
C SER A 2 13.34 -0.65 0.73
N ASP A 3 14.65 -0.54 0.98
CA ASP A 3 15.19 -0.05 2.25
C ASP A 3 15.08 1.48 2.39
N ASP A 4 14.55 2.17 1.38
CA ASP A 4 14.37 3.61 1.39
C ASP A 4 13.02 4.05 1.98
N THR A 5 13.01 5.28 2.51
CA THR A 5 11.80 5.96 2.97
C THR A 5 11.45 7.07 1.99
N ILE A 6 10.22 7.09 1.50
CA ILE A 6 9.72 8.12 0.59
C ILE A 6 8.85 9.14 1.31
N ALA A 7 8.80 10.36 0.78
CA ALA A 7 7.93 11.42 1.24
C ALA A 7 7.33 12.23 0.08
N ALA A 8 6.10 12.73 0.25
CA ALA A 8 5.47 13.67 -0.68
C ALA A 8 4.38 14.50 0.00
N ILE A 9 4.01 15.61 -0.63
CA ILE A 9 2.77 16.33 -0.32
C ILE A 9 1.60 15.48 -0.86
N ALA A 10 0.71 15.03 0.03
CA ALA A 10 -0.37 14.10 -0.27
C ALA A 10 -1.73 14.78 -0.52
N THR A 11 -1.81 16.09 -0.36
CA THR A 11 -3.00 16.91 -0.65
C THR A 11 -2.88 17.60 -2.00
N ALA A 12 -4.04 17.98 -2.58
CA ALA A 12 -4.08 18.73 -3.82
C ALA A 12 -3.29 20.04 -3.74
N THR A 13 -2.73 20.47 -4.86
CA THR A 13 -2.03 21.75 -4.97
C THR A 13 -2.98 22.92 -4.82
N GLY A 14 -2.56 23.97 -4.14
CA GLY A 14 -3.35 25.19 -3.95
C GLY A 14 -3.30 25.67 -2.51
N VAL A 15 -4.22 26.57 -2.16
CA VAL A 15 -4.40 27.07 -0.80
C VAL A 15 -5.54 26.30 -0.14
N GLY A 16 -5.27 25.68 1.00
CA GLY A 16 -6.26 25.00 1.82
C GLY A 16 -6.00 25.23 3.31
N GLY A 17 -6.98 24.92 4.15
CA GLY A 17 -6.81 25.02 5.61
C GLY A 17 -5.75 24.05 6.15
N VAL A 18 -5.64 22.87 5.54
CA VAL A 18 -4.69 21.82 5.92
C VAL A 18 -4.02 21.26 4.68
N GLY A 19 -2.72 20.96 4.77
CA GLY A 19 -2.00 20.14 3.81
C GLY A 19 -1.23 19.04 4.53
N ILE A 20 -1.02 17.93 3.82
CA ILE A 20 -0.44 16.71 4.41
C ILE A 20 0.88 16.41 3.72
N VAL A 21 1.95 16.24 4.51
CA VAL A 21 3.19 15.59 4.08
C VAL A 21 3.17 14.16 4.60
N ARG A 22 3.19 13.18 3.69
CA ARG A 22 3.16 11.75 4.01
C ARG A 22 4.52 11.13 3.79
N LEU A 23 4.93 10.26 4.70
CA LEU A 23 6.14 9.44 4.62
C LEU A 23 5.78 7.95 4.61
N SER A 24 6.53 7.11 3.89
CA SER A 24 6.39 5.64 3.91
C SER A 24 7.74 4.95 3.81
N GLY A 25 8.00 3.97 4.66
CA GLY A 25 9.23 3.18 4.66
C GLY A 25 9.81 2.97 6.06
N PRO A 26 10.95 2.28 6.18
CA PRO A 26 11.49 1.82 7.46
C PRO A 26 11.86 2.96 8.44
N ARG A 27 12.12 4.17 7.93
CA ARG A 27 12.47 5.35 8.75
C ARG A 27 11.35 6.38 8.85
N ALA A 28 10.16 6.14 8.28
CA ALA A 28 9.09 7.14 8.22
C ALA A 28 8.75 7.75 9.58
N ILE A 29 8.63 6.91 10.61
CA ILE A 29 8.23 7.32 11.96
C ILE A 29 9.38 8.03 12.68
N ALA A 30 10.62 7.53 12.52
CA ALA A 30 11.80 8.17 13.09
C ALA A 30 11.99 9.58 12.52
N ILE A 31 11.92 9.74 11.20
CA ILE A 31 12.08 11.03 10.52
C ILE A 31 11.00 12.03 10.97
N ALA A 32 9.74 11.60 11.04
CA ALA A 32 8.65 12.46 11.51
C ALA A 32 8.85 12.88 12.98
N ALA A 33 9.30 11.98 13.84
CA ALA A 33 9.55 12.27 15.25
C ALA A 33 10.75 13.22 15.44
N GLU A 34 11.83 13.01 14.69
CA GLU A 34 12.98 13.92 14.63
C GLU A 34 12.61 15.32 14.15
N ALA A 35 11.68 15.44 13.19
CA ALA A 35 11.18 16.73 12.73
C ALA A 35 10.40 17.49 13.83
N LEU A 36 9.73 16.76 14.73
CA LEU A 36 9.01 17.34 15.87
C LEU A 36 9.88 17.49 17.13
N GLY A 37 11.09 16.94 17.14
CA GLY A 37 11.95 16.91 18.34
C GLY A 37 11.38 16.03 19.46
N VAL A 38 10.70 14.94 19.12
CA VAL A 38 10.08 13.99 20.06
C VAL A 38 10.61 12.57 19.84
N PRO A 39 10.53 11.67 20.83
CA PRO A 39 10.82 10.26 20.62
C PRO A 39 9.79 9.61 19.68
N ALA A 40 10.20 8.59 18.92
CA ALA A 40 9.35 7.93 17.91
C ALA A 40 8.06 7.34 18.49
N GLU A 41 8.11 6.87 19.73
CA GLU A 41 7.00 6.33 20.50
C GLU A 41 5.90 7.37 20.72
N ALA A 42 6.23 8.67 20.71
CA ALA A 42 5.25 9.74 20.88
C ALA A 42 4.29 9.88 19.69
N LEU A 43 4.64 9.33 18.52
CA LEU A 43 3.79 9.30 17.33
C LEU A 43 2.99 7.99 17.19
N ASP A 44 3.28 6.99 18.03
CA ASP A 44 2.63 5.70 17.95
C ASP A 44 1.21 5.75 18.55
N ARG A 45 0.21 5.34 17.75
CA ARG A 45 -1.21 5.17 18.16
C ARG A 45 -1.91 6.43 18.69
N ARG A 46 -1.30 7.62 18.64
CA ARG A 46 -1.88 8.89 19.08
C ARG A 46 -1.54 10.00 18.11
N VAL A 47 -2.46 10.95 17.97
CA VAL A 47 -2.19 12.21 17.29
C VAL A 47 -1.43 13.11 18.25
N ARG A 48 -0.34 13.70 17.76
CA ARG A 48 0.51 14.64 18.48
C ARG A 48 0.39 16.02 17.85
N VAL A 49 0.09 17.02 18.67
CA VAL A 49 0.28 18.43 18.30
C VAL A 49 1.71 18.82 18.66
N GLY A 50 2.44 19.45 17.74
CA GLY A 50 3.81 19.91 17.99
C GLY A 50 4.31 20.87 16.93
N TRP A 51 5.46 21.48 17.17
CA TRP A 51 6.14 22.31 16.19
C TRP A 51 7.10 21.45 15.37
N ALA A 52 6.99 21.53 14.04
CA ALA A 52 7.96 20.95 13.13
C ALA A 52 9.14 21.90 12.95
N HIS A 53 10.34 21.35 12.80
CA HIS A 53 11.58 22.09 12.65
C HIS A 53 12.35 21.64 11.40
N ASP A 54 13.05 22.57 10.76
CA ASP A 54 14.01 22.21 9.72
C ASP A 54 15.26 21.52 10.32
N HIS A 55 16.21 21.12 9.47
CA HIS A 55 17.44 20.47 9.92
C HIS A 55 18.33 21.40 10.78
N ALA A 56 18.21 22.72 10.63
CA ALA A 56 18.93 23.70 11.43
C ALA A 56 18.25 24.01 12.78
N GLY A 57 17.13 23.34 13.09
CA GLY A 57 16.36 23.56 14.32
C GLY A 57 15.45 24.78 14.27
N ARG A 58 15.27 25.43 13.10
CA ARG A 58 14.34 26.56 12.99
C ARG A 58 12.91 26.03 12.92
N GLN A 59 12.05 26.64 13.74
CA GLN A 59 10.63 26.35 13.74
C GLN A 59 10.00 26.65 12.37
N LEU A 60 9.18 25.73 11.88
CA LEU A 60 8.47 25.84 10.61
C LEU A 60 6.98 26.12 10.84
N ASP A 61 6.27 25.10 11.33
CA ASP A 61 4.81 25.12 11.46
C ASP A 61 4.36 24.30 12.67
N GLN A 62 3.19 24.62 13.21
CA GLN A 62 2.53 23.80 14.19
C GLN A 62 1.68 22.77 13.45
N VAL A 63 1.99 21.48 13.67
CA VAL A 63 1.39 20.38 12.92
C VAL A 63 0.67 19.39 13.85
N LEU A 64 -0.30 18.68 13.28
CA LEU A 64 -0.70 17.38 13.82
C LEU A 64 0.18 16.30 13.17
N ALA A 65 0.71 15.39 13.98
CA ALA A 65 1.52 14.28 13.51
C ALA A 65 1.03 12.95 14.09
N PHE A 66 1.04 11.89 13.29
CA PHE A 66 0.77 10.54 13.76
C PHE A 66 1.44 9.51 12.86
N ALA A 67 1.57 8.29 13.40
CA ALA A 67 2.10 7.15 12.68
C ALA A 67 1.08 6.01 12.55
N MET A 68 1.24 5.25 11.47
CA MET A 68 0.58 3.99 11.20
C MET A 68 1.66 2.94 10.99
N ARG A 69 1.77 1.98 11.91
CA ARG A 69 2.77 0.91 11.86
C ARG A 69 2.41 -0.14 10.81
N ALA A 70 3.42 -0.72 10.16
CA ALA A 70 3.26 -1.89 9.33
C ALA A 70 2.62 -3.06 10.13
N PRO A 71 1.77 -3.89 9.51
CA PRO A 71 1.23 -3.78 8.14
C PRO A 71 -0.07 -2.95 8.07
N ALA A 72 -0.46 -2.28 9.15
CA ALA A 72 -1.72 -1.56 9.32
C ALA A 72 -1.67 -0.12 8.76
N SER A 73 -1.12 0.03 7.56
CA SER A 73 -1.01 1.30 6.83
C SER A 73 -1.46 1.13 5.37
N PHE A 74 -1.53 2.23 4.63
CA PHE A 74 -1.88 2.23 3.20
C PHE A 74 -0.88 1.42 2.36
N THR A 75 0.42 1.66 2.55
CA THR A 75 1.49 1.00 1.77
C THR A 75 1.85 -0.38 2.32
N GLY A 76 1.39 -0.73 3.52
CA GLY A 76 1.83 -1.93 4.25
C GLY A 76 3.17 -1.75 4.97
N GLU A 77 3.81 -0.57 4.84
CA GLU A 77 5.04 -0.18 5.54
C GLU A 77 4.72 0.68 6.77
N ASP A 78 5.73 1.06 7.54
CA ASP A 78 5.58 2.15 8.50
C ASP A 78 5.30 3.45 7.73
N VAL A 79 4.23 4.15 8.12
CA VAL A 79 3.80 5.42 7.51
C VAL A 79 3.68 6.47 8.61
N ALA A 80 4.12 7.69 8.33
CA ALA A 80 3.89 8.84 9.19
C ALA A 80 3.30 10.00 8.36
N GLU A 81 2.47 10.82 9.00
CA GLU A 81 1.90 12.00 8.37
C GLU A 81 2.11 13.24 9.22
N LEU A 82 2.42 14.36 8.57
CA LEU A 82 2.48 15.70 9.14
C LEU A 82 1.39 16.54 8.50
N HIS A 83 0.44 17.01 9.30
CA HIS A 83 -0.70 17.82 8.87
C HIS A 83 -0.44 19.25 9.31
N GLY A 84 -0.01 20.10 8.38
CA GLY A 84 0.28 21.51 8.61
C GLY A 84 -0.70 22.43 7.88
N HIS A 85 -0.47 23.73 7.95
CA HIS A 85 -1.26 24.72 7.21
C HIS A 85 -1.07 24.54 5.70
N GLY A 86 -2.18 24.52 4.95
CA GLY A 86 -2.22 24.17 3.52
C GLY A 86 -1.76 25.26 2.56
N GLY A 87 -0.64 25.94 2.85
CA GLY A 87 0.04 26.85 1.93
C GLY A 87 1.17 26.13 1.18
N ALA A 88 1.27 26.30 -0.14
CA ALA A 88 2.26 25.62 -0.97
C ALA A 88 3.70 25.74 -0.41
N HIS A 89 4.13 26.97 -0.11
CA HIS A 89 5.46 27.20 0.45
C HIS A 89 5.67 26.53 1.81
N ASN A 90 4.64 26.52 2.67
CA ASN A 90 4.73 25.85 3.97
C ASN A 90 4.90 24.33 3.81
N LEU A 91 4.12 23.72 2.93
CA LEU A 91 4.20 22.27 2.67
C LEU A 91 5.53 21.88 2.01
N GLU A 92 6.07 22.72 1.12
CA GLU A 92 7.42 22.53 0.56
C GLU A 92 8.50 22.56 1.64
N ARG A 93 8.39 23.48 2.62
CA ARG A 93 9.31 23.57 3.75
C ARG A 93 9.21 22.36 4.68
N LEU A 94 8.00 21.88 4.96
CA LEU A 94 7.78 20.65 5.73
C LEU A 94 8.32 19.42 4.99
N LEU A 95 8.09 19.32 3.68
CA LEU A 95 8.63 18.25 2.85
C LEU A 95 10.17 18.27 2.83
N ALA A 96 10.79 19.44 2.65
CA ALA A 96 12.24 19.59 2.70
C ALA A 96 12.80 19.14 4.06
N ALA A 97 12.14 19.50 5.16
CA ALA A 97 12.57 19.12 6.50
C ALA A 97 12.62 17.59 6.72
N VAL A 98 11.74 16.82 6.08
CA VAL A 98 11.78 15.35 6.15
C VAL A 98 12.77 14.73 5.16
N ILE A 99 12.97 15.36 4.00
CA ILE A 99 13.98 14.94 3.01
C ILE A 99 15.39 15.09 3.60
N ASP A 100 15.67 16.22 4.24
CA ASP A 100 16.98 16.50 4.88
C ASP A 100 17.32 15.50 6.01
N ARG A 101 16.33 14.75 6.50
CA ARG A 101 16.48 13.69 7.53
C ARG A 101 16.60 12.28 6.95
N GLY A 102 16.65 12.16 5.62
CA GLY A 102 16.91 10.91 4.91
C GLY A 102 15.71 10.28 4.20
N ALA A 103 14.60 11.01 4.06
CA ALA A 103 13.55 10.62 3.11
C ALA A 103 13.93 11.04 1.68
N ARG A 104 13.44 10.30 0.69
CA ARG A 104 13.52 10.67 -0.73
C ARG A 104 12.16 11.17 -1.21
N VAL A 105 12.13 12.07 -2.19
CA VAL A 105 10.87 12.44 -2.86
C VAL A 105 10.26 11.20 -3.53
N ALA A 106 8.98 10.93 -3.26
CA ALA A 106 8.25 9.84 -3.90
C ALA A 106 8.03 10.11 -5.39
N GLU A 107 8.11 9.06 -6.20
CA GLU A 107 7.69 9.13 -7.60
C GLU A 107 6.15 9.18 -7.72
N PRO A 108 5.61 9.65 -8.86
CA PRO A 108 4.18 9.61 -9.13
C PRO A 108 3.61 8.19 -8.94
N GLY A 109 2.60 8.05 -8.08
CA GLY A 109 1.95 6.77 -7.79
C GLY A 109 2.77 5.78 -6.94
N GLU A 110 3.94 6.16 -6.43
CA GLU A 110 4.83 5.23 -5.72
C GLU A 110 4.19 4.64 -4.46
N PHE A 111 3.44 5.43 -3.68
CA PHE A 111 2.70 4.92 -2.52
C PHE A 111 1.72 3.81 -2.91
N THR A 112 0.95 3.99 -3.99
CA THR A 112 0.00 2.97 -4.47
C THR A 112 0.74 1.75 -5.01
N ARG A 113 1.86 1.93 -5.74
CA ARG A 113 2.70 0.80 -6.18
C ARG A 113 3.22 -0.02 -5.00
N ARG A 114 3.66 0.62 -3.92
CA ARG A 114 4.09 -0.07 -2.69
C ARG A 114 2.94 -0.82 -2.02
N ALA A 115 1.74 -0.22 -1.98
CA ALA A 115 0.53 -0.88 -1.48
C ALA A 115 0.17 -2.15 -2.29
N VAL A 116 0.35 -2.12 -3.62
CA VAL A 116 0.17 -3.31 -4.46
C VAL A 116 1.26 -4.35 -4.18
N ALA A 117 2.52 -3.93 -4.11
CA ALA A 117 3.65 -4.82 -3.88
C ALA A 117 3.60 -5.52 -2.50
N SER A 118 3.00 -4.88 -1.50
CA SER A 118 2.78 -5.45 -0.16
C SER A 118 1.48 -6.25 -0.03
N GLY A 119 0.69 -6.35 -1.11
CA GLY A 119 -0.58 -7.08 -1.13
C GLY A 119 -1.75 -6.37 -0.42
N LYS A 120 -1.59 -5.08 -0.05
CA LYS A 120 -2.67 -4.27 0.52
C LYS A 120 -3.76 -3.99 -0.50
N LEU A 121 -3.36 -3.79 -1.76
CA LEU A 121 -4.22 -3.60 -2.91
C LEU A 121 -3.88 -4.62 -3.99
N ASP A 122 -4.87 -5.03 -4.77
CA ASP A 122 -4.62 -5.62 -6.09
C ASP A 122 -4.66 -4.51 -7.16
N LEU A 123 -4.32 -4.87 -8.40
CA LEU A 123 -4.26 -3.91 -9.50
C LEU A 123 -5.63 -3.29 -9.81
N ILE A 124 -6.71 -4.05 -9.71
CA ILE A 124 -8.08 -3.58 -9.97
C ILE A 124 -8.47 -2.52 -8.93
N ARG A 125 -8.20 -2.77 -7.65
CA ARG A 125 -8.43 -1.81 -6.57
C ARG A 125 -7.51 -0.58 -6.67
N ALA A 126 -6.27 -0.76 -7.11
CA ALA A 126 -5.35 0.35 -7.34
C ALA A 126 -5.82 1.28 -8.48
N GLU A 127 -6.37 0.73 -9.56
CA GLU A 127 -6.97 1.50 -10.64
C GLU A 127 -8.26 2.20 -10.19
N ALA A 128 -9.15 1.48 -9.50
CA ALA A 128 -10.37 2.03 -8.94
C ALA A 128 -10.12 3.19 -7.97
N LEU A 129 -9.01 3.17 -7.22
CA LEU A 129 -8.60 4.30 -6.37
C LEU A 129 -8.41 5.59 -7.19
N LEU A 130 -7.75 5.50 -8.34
CA LEU A 130 -7.56 6.65 -9.24
C LEU A 130 -8.87 7.09 -9.87
N GLU A 131 -9.76 6.16 -10.19
CA GLU A 131 -11.10 6.48 -10.70
C GLU A 131 -11.94 7.24 -9.65
N VAL A 132 -11.87 6.85 -8.37
CA VAL A 132 -12.55 7.58 -7.28
C VAL A 132 -12.03 9.00 -7.17
N ILE A 133 -10.71 9.20 -7.26
CA ILE A 133 -10.07 10.54 -7.19
C ILE A 133 -10.53 11.44 -8.33
N HIS A 134 -10.68 10.91 -9.55
CA HIS A 134 -11.02 11.69 -10.75
C HIS A 134 -12.51 11.70 -11.09
N ALA A 135 -13.37 11.08 -10.28
CA ALA A 135 -14.78 10.91 -10.61
C ALA A 135 -15.51 12.27 -10.76
N GLY A 136 -15.91 12.61 -11.99
CA GLY A 136 -16.66 13.83 -12.30
C GLY A 136 -18.19 13.68 -12.24
N SER A 137 -18.71 12.50 -11.90
CA SER A 137 -20.15 12.25 -11.78
C SER A 137 -20.47 11.20 -10.72
N GLU A 138 -21.66 11.29 -10.12
CA GLU A 138 -22.16 10.33 -9.13
C GLU A 138 -22.11 8.88 -9.65
N ARG A 139 -22.45 8.67 -10.93
CA ARG A 139 -22.44 7.34 -11.54
C ARG A 139 -21.02 6.77 -11.64
N ALA A 140 -20.06 7.59 -12.08
CA ALA A 140 -18.66 7.19 -12.16
C ALA A 140 -18.09 6.91 -10.75
N TRP A 141 -18.42 7.77 -9.78
CA TRP A 141 -18.00 7.59 -8.39
C TRP A 141 -18.53 6.28 -7.79
N ARG A 142 -19.82 5.95 -7.95
CA ARG A 142 -20.40 4.69 -7.46
C ARG A 142 -19.74 3.46 -8.07
N LEU A 143 -19.47 3.49 -9.37
CA LEU A 143 -18.79 2.39 -10.06
C LEU A 143 -17.38 2.20 -9.50
N ALA A 144 -16.61 3.28 -9.42
CA ALA A 144 -15.25 3.27 -8.88
C ALA A 144 -15.22 2.79 -7.42
N GLN A 145 -16.15 3.24 -6.58
CA GLN A 145 -16.30 2.79 -5.19
C GLN A 145 -16.59 1.28 -5.10
N ALA A 146 -17.47 0.75 -5.94
CA ALA A 146 -17.77 -0.68 -5.96
C ALA A 146 -16.54 -1.51 -6.36
N ASN A 147 -15.76 -1.03 -7.33
CA ASN A 147 -14.54 -1.68 -7.78
C ASN A 147 -13.44 -1.61 -6.70
N LEU A 148 -13.29 -0.45 -6.04
CA LEU A 148 -12.39 -0.26 -4.91
C LEU A 148 -12.73 -1.19 -3.73
N GLY A 149 -14.03 -1.45 -3.53
CA GLY A 149 -14.55 -2.44 -2.57
C GLY A 149 -14.28 -3.90 -2.94
N GLY A 150 -13.70 -4.19 -4.10
CA GLY A 150 -13.28 -5.55 -4.50
C GLY A 150 -14.25 -6.27 -5.44
N ARG A 151 -15.41 -5.69 -5.78
CA ARG A 151 -16.46 -6.35 -6.59
C ARG A 151 -15.93 -6.97 -7.88
N LEU A 152 -15.18 -6.21 -8.68
CA LEU A 152 -14.63 -6.72 -9.95
C LEU A 152 -13.52 -7.75 -9.72
N GLY A 153 -12.70 -7.60 -8.68
CA GLY A 153 -11.67 -8.58 -8.35
C GLY A 153 -12.26 -9.94 -8.00
N GLU A 154 -13.35 -9.96 -7.24
CA GLU A 154 -14.10 -11.17 -6.88
C GLU A 154 -14.73 -11.84 -8.12
N GLU A 155 -15.35 -11.05 -9.00
CA GLU A 155 -15.93 -11.55 -10.26
C GLU A 155 -14.87 -12.22 -11.15
N VAL A 156 -13.69 -11.59 -11.30
CA VAL A 156 -12.56 -12.15 -12.07
C VAL A 156 -12.05 -13.45 -11.45
N ALA A 157 -11.79 -13.46 -10.15
CA ALA A 157 -11.31 -14.65 -9.44
C ALA A 157 -12.28 -15.84 -9.58
N ALA A 158 -13.59 -15.58 -9.54
CA ALA A 158 -14.61 -16.60 -9.74
C ALA A 158 -14.58 -17.19 -11.17
N LEU A 159 -14.33 -16.36 -12.19
CA LEU A 159 -14.20 -16.81 -13.57
C LEU A 159 -12.93 -17.65 -13.79
N GLU A 160 -11.81 -17.21 -13.23
CA GLU A 160 -10.53 -17.95 -13.27
C GLU A 160 -10.68 -19.34 -12.63
N HIS A 161 -11.29 -19.40 -11.44
CA HIS A 161 -11.55 -20.67 -10.75
C HIS A 161 -12.40 -21.62 -11.61
N ARG A 162 -13.44 -21.11 -12.28
CA ARG A 162 -14.28 -21.91 -13.20
C ARG A 162 -13.53 -22.37 -14.46
N ALA A 163 -12.64 -21.54 -14.99
CA ALA A 163 -11.83 -21.90 -16.16
C ALA A 163 -10.82 -23.00 -15.82
N LEU A 164 -10.13 -22.86 -14.69
CA LEU A 164 -9.17 -23.85 -14.18
C LEU A 164 -9.84 -25.20 -13.88
N ALA A 165 -11.00 -25.19 -13.22
CA ALA A 165 -11.76 -26.41 -12.92
C ALA A 165 -12.18 -27.20 -14.18
N ARG A 166 -12.47 -26.50 -15.29
CA ARG A 166 -12.80 -27.15 -16.58
C ARG A 166 -11.57 -27.69 -17.31
N SER A 167 -10.43 -27.03 -17.17
CA SER A 167 -9.13 -27.45 -17.73
C SER A 167 -8.59 -28.72 -17.06
N THR A 168 -8.70 -28.82 -15.74
CA THR A 168 -8.27 -30.03 -15.00
C THR A 168 -9.21 -31.21 -15.23
N ALA A 169 -10.50 -30.97 -15.46
CA ALA A 169 -11.46 -32.02 -15.82
C ALA A 169 -11.27 -32.60 -17.24
N SER A 170 -10.57 -31.87 -18.14
CA SER A 170 -10.36 -32.28 -19.53
C SER A 170 -8.95 -32.84 -19.83
N SER A 171 -8.07 -32.95 -18.84
CA SER A 171 -6.70 -33.48 -19.00
C SER A 171 -6.67 -35.03 -18.93
N PRO A 172 -6.37 -35.75 -20.04
CA PRO A 172 -6.39 -37.22 -20.08
C PRO A 172 -5.05 -37.81 -19.62
N THR A 173 -4.76 -37.76 -18.33
CA THR A 173 -3.63 -38.49 -17.72
C THR A 173 -4.05 -38.89 -16.31
N SER A 174 -4.70 -40.04 -16.09
CA SER A 174 -4.00 -41.32 -15.96
C SER A 174 -4.99 -42.50 -15.97
N ARG A 175 -5.44 -42.94 -17.14
CA ARG A 175 -5.90 -44.33 -17.33
C ARG A 175 -4.71 -45.18 -17.75
N ARG A 176 -3.79 -45.46 -16.82
CA ARG A 176 -2.90 -46.62 -16.96
C ARG A 176 -3.39 -47.70 -16.00
N ARG A 177 -4.46 -48.40 -16.42
CA ARG A 177 -4.77 -49.74 -15.90
C ARG A 177 -3.51 -50.57 -16.14
N VAL A 178 -2.82 -50.92 -15.06
CA VAL A 178 -1.78 -51.93 -15.07
C VAL A 178 -2.44 -53.21 -15.59
N ARG A 179 -2.14 -53.60 -16.83
CA ARG A 179 -2.50 -54.92 -17.37
C ARG A 179 -1.78 -55.94 -16.49
N GLY A 180 -2.54 -56.86 -15.91
CA GLY A 180 -2.03 -57.91 -15.04
C GLY A 180 -0.91 -58.70 -15.72
N TRP A 181 0.19 -58.87 -14.98
CA TRP A 181 1.17 -59.91 -15.26
C TRP A 181 0.58 -61.27 -14.85
N PRO A 182 0.72 -62.33 -15.66
CA PRO A 182 0.36 -63.66 -15.22
C PRO A 182 1.41 -64.18 -14.25
N THR A 183 1.01 -64.48 -13.02
CA THR A 183 1.87 -65.20 -12.06
C THR A 183 1.94 -66.67 -12.45
N ALA A 184 3.10 -67.08 -12.94
CA ALA A 184 3.47 -68.49 -13.04
C ALA A 184 4.06 -68.96 -11.69
N SER A 185 3.38 -69.88 -11.00
CA SER A 185 4.01 -70.91 -10.14
C SER A 185 2.95 -71.83 -9.50
N GLY A 186 3.23 -73.13 -9.51
CA GLY A 186 2.60 -74.15 -8.66
C GLY A 186 2.04 -75.36 -9.43
N MET A 187 2.90 -76.29 -9.89
CA MET A 187 3.13 -77.62 -9.26
C MET A 187 1.90 -78.52 -9.08
N VAL A 188 1.74 -79.52 -9.97
CA VAL A 188 1.26 -80.91 -9.74
C VAL A 188 1.73 -81.70 -10.97
N GLY A 189 2.37 -82.87 -10.99
CA GLY A 189 2.82 -83.84 -10.00
C GLY A 189 3.19 -85.14 -10.74
N ARG A 190 4.05 -85.95 -10.11
CA ARG A 190 4.54 -87.30 -10.48
C ARG A 190 5.69 -87.39 -11.48
#